data_AF-A0A1W1BT92-F1
#
_entry.id   AF-A0A1W1BT92-F1
#
_cell.length_a   1.000
_cell.length_b   1.000
_cell.length_c   1.000
_cell.angle_alpha   90.00
_cell.angle_beta   90.00
_cell.angle_gamma   90.00
#
_symmetry.space_group_name_H-M   'P 1'
#
loop_
_entity.id
_entity.type
_entity.pdbx_description
1 polymer ?
#
loop_
_entity_poly.entity_id
_entity_poly.type
_entity_poly.pdbx_seq_one_letter_code
_entity_poly.pdbx_strand_id
1 'polypeptide(L)'
;MSSGAALTMSAFLFSTTPYTMFPLLAILGIFMFANGPIMLSVIHELDTKMPTFINSVYMSINFSISSIVVLAMGVFGDAIGLKTTYSIAAFLAYIAIGFALYLNRAIIKVQRIEK
;
A
#
# COMPACT_ATOMS: atom_id res chain seq x y z
N MET A 1 7.71 -3.07 -1.66
CA MET A 1 7.38 -1.69 -1.24
C MET A 1 6.42 -1.69 -0.07
N SER A 2 5.25 -2.34 -0.22
CA SER A 2 4.31 -2.56 0.90
C SER A 2 4.94 -3.33 2.06
N SER A 3 5.90 -4.23 1.79
CA SER A 3 6.71 -4.92 2.80
C SER A 3 7.59 -4.00 3.63
N GLY A 4 8.26 -3.03 2.99
CA GLY A 4 9.10 -2.05 3.67
C GLY A 4 8.27 -1.18 4.61
N ALA A 5 7.16 -0.64 4.10
CA ALA A 5 6.22 0.15 4.91
C ALA A 5 5.59 -0.64 6.06
N ALA A 6 5.19 -1.89 5.84
CA ALA A 6 4.63 -2.75 6.90
C ALA A 6 5.65 -3.02 8.02
N LEU A 7 6.90 -3.32 7.65
CA LEU A 7 7.99 -3.54 8.60
C LEU A 7 8.32 -2.28 9.39
N THR A 8 8.46 -1.14 8.72
CA THR A 8 8.80 0.12 9.39
C THR A 8 7.66 0.64 10.25
N MET A 9 6.41 0.47 9.83
CA MET A 9 5.24 0.80 10.64
C MET A 9 5.16 -0.09 11.89
N SER A 10 5.42 -1.38 11.75
CA SER A 10 5.47 -2.30 12.90
C SER A 10 6.58 -1.90 13.86
N ALA A 11 7.78 -1.59 13.36
CA ALA A 11 8.88 -1.10 14.18
C ALA A 11 8.55 0.23 14.88
N PHE A 12 7.84 1.14 14.22
CA PHE A 12 7.37 2.39 14.81
C PHE A 12 6.41 2.16 15.98
N LEU A 13 5.51 1.16 15.92
CA LEU A 13 4.57 0.85 17.01
C LEU A 13 5.25 0.35 18.30
N PHE A 14 6.48 -0.17 18.21
CA PHE A 14 7.29 -0.58 19.37
C PHE A 14 8.28 0.49 19.84
N SER A 15 8.45 1.58 19.08
CA SER A 15 9.34 2.66 19.44
C SER A 15 8.74 3.52 20.55
N THR A 16 9.50 3.70 21.63
CA THR A 16 9.11 4.54 22.78
C THR A 16 9.95 5.81 22.91
N THR A 17 11.07 5.90 22.20
CA THR A 17 12.01 7.02 22.33
C THR A 17 11.96 7.94 21.10
N PRO A 18 11.97 9.28 21.29
CA PRO A 18 11.86 10.22 20.17
C PRO A 18 12.99 10.08 19.16
N TYR A 19 14.21 9.75 19.62
CA TYR A 19 15.37 9.52 18.76
C TYR A 19 15.20 8.34 17.79
N THR A 20 14.37 7.35 18.13
CA THR A 20 14.08 6.22 17.25
C THR A 20 12.81 6.43 16.44
N MET A 21 11.83 7.16 16.98
CA MET A 21 10.58 7.50 16.29
C MET A 21 10.81 8.34 15.02
N PHE A 22 11.55 9.44 15.10
CA PHE A 22 11.71 10.35 13.94
C PHE A 22 12.39 9.68 12.74
N PRO A 23 13.51 8.94 12.89
CA PRO A 23 14.10 8.19 11.78
C PRO A 23 13.15 7.15 11.19
N LEU A 24 12.42 6.40 12.03
CA LEU A 24 11.45 5.41 11.56
C LEU A 24 10.32 6.05 10.75
N LEU A 25 9.83 7.22 11.18
CA LEU A 25 8.83 7.99 10.44
C LEU A 25 9.35 8.45 9.07
N ALA A 26 10.59 8.93 9.02
CA ALA A 26 11.22 9.35 7.76
C ALA A 26 11.33 8.18 6.77
N ILE A 27 11.80 7.01 7.25
CA ILE A 27 11.93 5.81 6.42
C ILE A 27 10.55 5.29 5.97
N LEU A 28 9.55 5.30 6.87
CA LEU A 28 8.17 4.97 6.52
C LEU A 28 7.65 5.88 5.41
N GLY A 29 7.90 7.19 5.51
CA GLY A 29 7.54 8.17 4.49
C GLY A 29 8.15 7.86 3.11
N ILE A 30 9.43 7.47 3.06
CA ILE A 30 10.10 7.08 1.82
C ILE A 30 9.43 5.86 1.18
N PHE A 31 9.14 4.82 1.96
CA PHE A 31 8.47 3.62 1.45
C PHE A 31 7.04 3.89 0.95
N MET A 32 6.30 4.76 1.65
CA MET A 32 4.96 5.15 1.22
C MET A 32 5.01 6.01 -0.06
N PHE A 33 5.91 6.98 -0.12
CA PHE A 33 6.05 7.87 -1.27
C PHE A 33 6.40 7.11 -2.55
N ALA A 34 7.29 6.12 -2.46
CA ALA A 34 7.74 5.38 -3.64
C ALA A 34 6.60 4.64 -4.38
N ASN A 35 5.51 4.26 -3.69
CA ASN A 35 4.44 3.45 -4.28
C ASN A 35 3.73 4.16 -5.45
N GLY A 36 3.52 5.47 -5.33
CA GLY A 36 2.83 6.26 -6.37
C GLY A 36 3.53 6.23 -7.74
N PRO A 37 4.82 6.63 -7.82
CA PRO A 37 5.59 6.59 -9.06
C PRO A 37 5.71 5.19 -9.66
N ILE A 38 5.88 4.15 -8.84
CA ILE A 38 6.06 2.78 -9.33
C ILE A 38 4.77 2.22 -9.92
N MET A 39 3.63 2.47 -9.30
CA MET A 39 2.36 2.02 -9.86
C MET A 39 2.01 2.78 -11.15
N LEU A 40 2.33 4.07 -11.21
CA LEU A 40 2.18 4.88 -12.42
C LEU A 40 3.06 4.39 -13.57
N SER A 41 4.30 3.98 -13.31
CA SER A 41 5.17 3.45 -14.38
C SER A 41 4.59 2.17 -14.97
N VAL A 42 4.06 1.27 -14.14
CA VAL A 42 3.37 0.05 -14.61
C VAL A 42 2.17 0.39 -15.49
N ILE A 43 1.36 1.36 -15.09
CA ILE A 43 0.19 1.79 -15.89
C ILE A 43 0.63 2.40 -17.24
N HIS A 44 1.73 3.14 -17.26
CA HIS A 44 2.26 3.75 -18.50
C HIS A 44 2.97 2.75 -19.42
N GLU A 45 3.43 1.60 -18.92
CA GLU A 45 4.03 0.52 -19.72
C GLU A 45 2.97 -0.36 -20.42
N LEU A 46 1.69 -0.20 -20.10
CA LEU A 46 0.61 -0.97 -20.74
C LEU A 46 0.43 -0.54 -22.20
N ASP A 47 0.61 -1.49 -23.12
CA ASP A 47 0.32 -1.31 -24.55
C ASP A 47 -1.20 -1.34 -24.79
N THR A 48 -1.85 -0.18 -24.63
CA THR A 48 -3.29 0.00 -24.83
C THR A 48 -3.57 1.04 -25.91
N LYS A 49 -4.64 0.83 -26.68
CA LYS A 49 -5.13 1.80 -27.66
C LYS A 49 -5.69 3.08 -27.02
N MET A 50 -5.96 3.05 -25.71
CA MET A 50 -6.61 4.15 -24.97
C MET A 50 -5.86 4.47 -23.65
N PRO A 51 -4.62 4.98 -23.71
CA PRO A 51 -3.78 5.20 -22.53
C PRO A 51 -4.39 6.22 -21.55
N THR A 52 -5.02 7.28 -22.06
CA THR A 52 -5.69 8.30 -21.24
C THR A 52 -6.86 7.72 -20.44
N PHE A 53 -7.60 6.77 -21.01
CA PHE A 53 -8.70 6.09 -20.32
C PHE A 53 -8.19 5.19 -19.21
N ILE A 54 -7.12 4.43 -19.44
CA ILE A 54 -6.53 3.59 -18.38
C ILE A 54 -6.00 4.45 -17.23
N ASN A 55 -5.36 5.58 -17.52
CA ASN A 55 -4.89 6.49 -16.48
C ASN A 55 -6.05 7.09 -15.66
N SER A 56 -7.16 7.49 -16.29
CA SER A 56 -8.32 8.02 -15.56
C SER A 56 -8.96 6.94 -14.67
N VAL A 57 -9.09 5.71 -15.16
CA VAL A 57 -9.57 4.56 -14.36
C VAL A 57 -8.65 4.30 -13.17
N TYR A 58 -7.32 4.28 -13.38
CA TYR A 58 -6.35 4.13 -12.29
C TYR A 58 -6.52 5.23 -11.22
N MET A 59 -6.62 6.50 -11.63
CA MET A 59 -6.80 7.61 -10.71
C MET A 59 -8.13 7.54 -9.96
N SER A 60 -9.23 7.17 -10.64
CA SER A 60 -10.54 6.99 -9.99
C SER A 60 -10.52 5.89 -8.94
N ILE A 61 -9.88 4.75 -9.23
CA ILE A 61 -9.73 3.65 -8.27
C ILE A 61 -8.88 4.11 -7.08
N ASN A 62 -7.74 4.74 -7.32
CA ASN A 62 -6.83 5.17 -6.27
C ASN A 62 -7.50 6.20 -5.34
N PHE A 63 -8.19 7.18 -5.91
CA PHE A 63 -8.98 8.15 -5.14
C PHE A 63 -10.06 7.47 -4.32
N SER A 64 -10.90 6.63 -4.94
CA SER A 64 -12.04 6.00 -4.27
C SER A 64 -11.60 5.14 -3.08
N ILE A 65 -10.59 4.29 -3.27
CA ILE A 65 -10.06 3.45 -2.20
C ILE A 65 -9.43 4.32 -1.11
N SER A 66 -8.60 5.30 -1.49
CA SER A 66 -7.91 6.16 -0.52
C SER A 66 -8.90 6.97 0.33
N SER A 67 -9.94 7.54 -0.26
CA SER A 67 -10.97 8.29 0.46
C SER A 67 -11.71 7.41 1.47
N ILE A 68 -12.08 6.18 1.08
CA ILE A 68 -12.74 5.23 1.99
C ILE A 68 -11.80 4.86 3.14
N VAL A 69 -10.53 4.55 2.84
CA VAL A 69 -9.56 4.13 3.85
C VAL A 69 -9.23 5.26 4.83
N VAL A 70 -9.04 6.50 4.36
CA VAL A 70 -8.77 7.65 5.23
C VAL A 70 -9.95 7.92 6.15
N LEU A 71 -11.18 7.87 5.64
CA LEU A 71 -12.38 8.03 6.46
C LEU A 71 -12.50 6.91 7.50
N ALA A 72 -12.30 5.66 7.08
CA ALA A 72 -12.29 4.51 7.99
C ALA A 72 -11.22 4.66 9.08
N MET A 73 -10.00 5.07 8.73
CA MET A 73 -8.92 5.30 9.69
C MET A 73 -9.26 6.40 10.70
N GLY A 74 -9.94 7.47 10.28
CA GLY A 74 -10.45 8.49 11.20
C GLY A 74 -11.45 7.91 12.19
N VAL A 75 -12.49 7.22 11.68
CA VAL A 75 -13.54 6.60 12.51
C VAL A 75 -12.95 5.58 13.49
N PHE A 76 -12.07 4.68 13.03
CA PHE A 76 -11.41 3.72 13.92
C PHE A 76 -10.42 4.41 14.87
N GLY A 77 -9.69 5.42 14.40
CA GLY A 77 -8.78 6.21 15.23
C GLY A 77 -9.48 6.82 16.44
N ASP A 78 -10.67 7.37 16.24
CA ASP A 78 -11.48 7.97 17.29
C ASP A 78 -12.18 6.93 18.17
N ALA A 79 -12.62 5.79 17.59
CA ALA A 79 -13.39 4.77 18.30
C ALA A 79 -12.54 3.81 19.16
N ILE A 80 -11.40 3.34 18.64
CA ILE A 80 -10.55 2.31 19.29
C ILE A 80 -9.12 2.78 19.58
N GLY A 81 -8.83 4.06 19.29
CA GLY A 81 -7.54 4.70 19.51
C GLY A 81 -6.53 4.46 18.38
N LEU A 82 -5.69 5.45 18.11
CA LEU A 82 -4.70 5.43 17.04
C LEU A 82 -3.75 4.22 17.11
N LYS A 83 -3.26 3.85 18.31
CA LYS A 83 -2.33 2.72 18.46
C LYS A 83 -2.94 1.41 17.98
N THR A 84 -4.19 1.14 18.34
CA THR A 84 -4.91 -0.08 17.96
C THR A 84 -5.21 -0.08 16.46
N THR A 85 -5.73 1.03 15.96
CA THR A 85 -6.04 1.22 14.54
C THR A 85 -4.83 0.98 13.65
N TYR A 86 -3.69 1.58 13.98
CA TYR A 86 -2.46 1.38 13.22
C TYR A 86 -1.86 -0.02 13.39
N SER A 87 -2.07 -0.69 14.54
CA SER A 87 -1.66 -2.09 14.72
C SER A 87 -2.44 -3.03 13.80
N ILE A 88 -3.75 -2.83 13.68
CA ILE A 88 -4.61 -3.57 12.75
C ILE A 88 -4.21 -3.28 11.31
N ALA A 89 -3.95 -2.01 10.97
CA ALA A 89 -3.48 -1.60 9.65
C ALA A 89 -2.16 -2.29 9.26
N ALA A 90 -1.19 -2.34 10.17
CA ALA A 90 0.08 -3.01 9.97
C ALA A 90 -0.12 -4.51 9.74
N PHE A 91 -0.99 -5.17 10.50
CA PHE A 91 -1.34 -6.58 10.29
C PHE A 91 -1.99 -6.84 8.92
N LEU A 92 -2.95 -6.00 8.52
CA LEU A 92 -3.58 -6.07 7.20
C LEU A 92 -2.56 -5.87 6.06
N ALA A 93 -1.55 -5.02 6.26
CA ALA A 93 -0.49 -4.82 5.28
C ALA A 93 0.31 -6.11 5.01
N TYR A 94 0.56 -6.94 6.04
CA TYR A 94 1.19 -8.25 5.85
C TYR A 94 0.31 -9.24 5.08
N ILE A 95 -1.00 -9.24 5.35
CA ILE A 95 -1.96 -10.05 4.58
C ILE A 95 -1.96 -9.63 3.11
N ALA A 96 -1.96 -8.31 2.84
CA ALA A 96 -1.93 -7.78 1.49
C ALA A 96 -0.69 -8.22 0.70
N ILE A 97 0.47 -8.36 1.36
CA ILE A 97 1.69 -8.89 0.73
C ILE A 97 1.49 -10.35 0.31
N GLY A 98 0.94 -11.18 1.20
CA GLY A 98 0.64 -12.58 0.88
C GLY A 98 -0.31 -12.71 -0.31
N PHE A 99 -1.35 -11.88 -0.33
CA PHE A 99 -2.31 -11.83 -1.43
C PHE A 99 -1.66 -11.39 -2.76
N ALA A 100 -0.82 -10.35 -2.73
CA ALA A 100 -0.12 -9.87 -3.93
C ALA A 100 0.82 -10.93 -4.52
N LEU A 101 1.54 -11.66 -3.68
CA LEU A 101 2.40 -12.77 -4.12
C LEU A 101 1.61 -13.93 -4.71
N TYR A 102 0.47 -14.25 -4.10
CA TYR A 102 -0.45 -15.27 -4.62
C TYR A 102 -0.99 -14.88 -6.00
N LEU A 103 -1.43 -13.63 -6.15
CA LEU A 103 -1.96 -13.11 -7.41
C LEU A 103 -0.89 -13.11 -8.52
N ASN A 104 0.34 -12.68 -8.21
CA ASN A 104 1.44 -12.70 -9.17
C ASN A 104 1.72 -14.13 -9.68
N ARG A 105 1.72 -15.12 -8.79
CA ARG A 105 1.88 -16.53 -9.18
C ARG A 105 0.74 -17.02 -10.06
N ALA A 106 -0.50 -16.61 -9.77
CA ALA A 106 -1.66 -16.96 -10.59
C ALA A 106 -1.54 -16.38 -12.01
N ILE A 107 -1.15 -15.11 -12.15
CA ILE A 107 -0.96 -14.44 -13.44
C ILE A 107 0.13 -15.15 -14.26
N ILE A 108 1.30 -15.43 -13.65
CA ILE A 108 2.40 -16.15 -14.32
C ILE A 108 1.95 -17.54 -14.79
N LYS A 109 1.13 -18.23 -13.99
CA LYS A 109 0.60 -19.54 -14.36
C LYS A 109 -0.32 -19.47 -15.58
N VAL A 110 -1.17 -18.46 -15.66
CA VAL A 110 -2.07 -18.24 -16.82
C VAL A 110 -1.27 -17.96 -18.08
N GLN A 111 -0.29 -17.04 -18.03
CA GLN A 111 0.55 -16.73 -19.21
C GLN A 111 1.40 -17.92 -19.70
N ARG A 112 1.70 -18.88 -18.82
CA ARG A 112 2.42 -20.10 -19.21
C ARG A 112 1.53 -21.15 -19.89
N ILE A 113 0.21 -21.07 -19.74
CA ILE A 113 -0.76 -21.97 -20.37
C ILE A 113 -1.11 -21.49 -21.79
N GLU A 114 -1.07 -20.17 -22.03
CA GLU A 114 -1.33 -19.56 -23.34
C GLU A 114 -0.12 -19.58 -24.31
N LYS A 115 1.07 -19.95 -23.83
CA LYS A 115 2.28 -20.17 -24.66
C LYS A 115 2.44 -21.64 -25.03
#